data_AF-B8LDI6-F1
#
_entry.id   AF-B8LDI6-F1
#
_cell.length_a   1.000
_cell.length_b   1.000
_cell.length_c   1.000
_cell.angle_alpha   90.00
_cell.angle_beta   90.00
_cell.angle_gamma   90.00
#
_symmetry.space_group_name_H-M   'P 1'
#
loop_
_entity.id
_entity.type
_entity.pdbx_description
1 polymer ?
#
loop_
_entity_poly.entity_id
_entity_poly.type
_entity_poly.pdbx_seq_one_letter_code
_entity_poly.pdbx_strand_id
1 'polypeptide(L)' 'RALSLYRQLLRASQTMPTPNRRNYIKQKTQSEFRKHASLTDEEEIDFQLRLADTNLDTVLVQAEHLSRLFNDPEYQNYN' A
#
# COMPACT_ATOMS: atom_id res chain seq x y z
N ARG A 1 -9.74 6.26 12.79
CA ARG A 1 -8.87 6.56 11.61
C ARG A 1 -7.92 5.40 11.28
N ALA A 2 -7.04 4.98 12.19
CA ALA A 2 -6.07 3.89 11.98
C ALA A 2 -6.63 2.60 11.32
N LEU A 3 -7.68 2.00 11.90
CA LEU A 3 -8.28 0.77 11.35
C LEU A 3 -8.89 0.96 9.95
N SER A 4 -9.38 2.16 9.65
CA SER A 4 -9.88 2.48 8.31
C SER A 4 -8.72 2.46 7.30
N LEU A 5 -7.63 3.15 7.61
CA LEU A 5 -6.44 3.19 6.75
C LEU A 5 -5.80 1.84 6.55
N TYR A 6 -5.68 1.05 7.62
CA TYR A 6 -5.21 -0.32 7.55
C TYR A 6 -6.02 -1.15 6.54
N ARG A 7 -7.36 -1.10 6.64
CA ARG A 7 -8.25 -1.83 5.72
C ARG A 7 -8.16 -1.30 4.29
N GLN A 8 -8.01 0.02 4.11
CA GLN A 8 -7.86 0.63 2.79
C GLN A 8 -6.56 0.19 2.13
N LEU A 9 -5.43 0.22 2.84
CA LEU A 9 -4.15 -0.28 2.35
C LEU A 9 -4.19 -1.77 2.00
N LEU A 10 -4.84 -2.60 2.83
CA LEU A 10 -5.02 -4.02 2.52
C LEU A 10 -5.85 -4.23 1.27
N ARG A 11 -6.91 -3.45 1.04
CA ARG A 11 -7.70 -3.52 -0.19
C ARG A 11 -6.92 -3.02 -1.40
N ALA A 12 -6.23 -1.89 -1.26
CA ALA A 12 -5.38 -1.32 -2.31
C ALA A 12 -4.27 -2.31 -2.71
N SER A 13 -3.71 -3.07 -1.76
CA SER A 13 -2.73 -4.12 -2.07
C SER A 13 -3.26 -5.15 -3.07
N GLN A 14 -4.56 -5.45 -3.08
CA GLN A 14 -5.15 -6.43 -4.01
C GLN A 14 -5.25 -5.92 -5.44
N THR A 15 -5.14 -4.60 -5.64
CA THR A 15 -5.18 -3.96 -6.97
C THR A 15 -3.84 -4.03 -7.70
N MET A 16 -2.76 -4.44 -7.03
CA MET A 16 -1.46 -4.61 -7.69
C MET A 16 -1.48 -5.78 -8.70
N PRO A 17 -0.88 -5.60 -9.89
CA PRO A 17 -0.99 -6.59 -10.97
C PRO A 17 -0.24 -7.89 -10.67
N THR A 18 0.85 -7.84 -9.90
CA THR A 18 1.71 -9.02 -9.63
C THR A 18 1.55 -9.56 -8.21
N PRO A 19 1.53 -10.91 -8.01
CA PRO A 19 1.44 -11.51 -6.68
C PRO A 19 2.51 -11.03 -5.69
N ASN A 20 3.75 -10.85 -6.17
CA ASN A 20 4.86 -10.39 -5.34
C ASN A 20 4.60 -8.99 -4.76
N ARG A 21 4.12 -8.05 -5.58
CA ARG A 21 3.77 -6.70 -5.12
C ARG A 21 2.56 -6.71 -4.18
N ARG A 22 1.52 -7.51 -4.48
CA ARG A 22 0.36 -7.69 -3.58
C ARG A 22 0.82 -8.15 -2.19
N ASN A 23 1.66 -9.17 -2.14
CA ASN A 23 2.16 -9.74 -0.90
C ASN A 23 3.08 -8.79 -0.14
N TYR A 24 3.99 -8.10 -0.84
CA TYR A 24 4.88 -7.12 -0.23
C TYR A 24 4.10 -6.01 0.49
N ILE A 25 3.14 -5.39 -0.19
CA ILE A 25 2.35 -4.29 0.38
C ILE A 25 1.53 -4.80 1.56
N LYS A 26 0.86 -5.95 1.42
CA LYS A 26 0.12 -6.58 2.52
C LYS A 26 1.00 -6.80 3.76
N GLN A 27 2.16 -7.42 3.59
CA GLN A 27 3.09 -7.71 4.69
C GLN A 27 3.64 -6.43 5.32
N LYS A 28 4.02 -5.45 4.51
CA LYS A 28 4.50 -4.15 5.00
C LYS A 28 3.44 -3.42 5.80
N THR A 29 2.20 -3.33 5.30
CA THR A 29 1.07 -2.73 6.02
C THR A 29 0.83 -3.44 7.36
N GLN A 30 0.80 -4.78 7.38
CA GLN A 30 0.61 -5.55 8.61
C GLN A 30 1.74 -5.32 9.62
N SER A 31 2.98 -5.30 9.14
CA SER A 31 4.17 -5.10 9.97
C SER A 31 4.18 -3.72 10.62
N GLU A 32 4.00 -2.65 9.85
CA GLU A 32 4.06 -1.27 10.36
C GLU A 32 2.92 -0.97 11.35
N PHE A 33 1.67 -1.38 11.03
CA PHE A 33 0.56 -1.17 11.96
C PHE A 33 0.71 -1.97 13.25
N ARG A 34 1.28 -3.18 13.20
CA ARG A 34 1.57 -3.96 14.42
C ARG A 34 2.70 -3.34 15.23
N LYS A 35 3.79 -2.93 14.57
CA LYS A 35 4.94 -2.28 15.19
C LYS A 35 4.55 -1.05 15.99
N HIS A 36 3.59 -0.28 15.49
CA HIS A 36 3.15 0.99 16.08
C HIS A 36 1.85 0.88 16.90
N ALA A 37 1.34 -0.34 17.14
CA ALA A 37 0.04 -0.55 17.80
C ALA A 37 0.00 -0.10 19.28
N SER A 38 1.16 -0.02 19.94
CA SER A 38 1.29 0.37 21.35
C SER A 38 1.80 1.79 21.55
N LEU A 39 1.85 2.60 20.49
CA LEU A 39 2.19 4.02 20.63
C LEU A 39 1.14 4.72 21.51
N THR A 40 1.61 5.60 22.38
CA THR A 40 0.77 6.45 23.23
C THR A 40 1.03 7.94 23.02
N ASP A 41 2.14 8.29 22.38
CA ASP A 41 2.47 9.66 22.02
C ASP A 41 1.60 10.13 20.85
N GLU A 42 0.85 11.22 21.05
CA GLU A 42 -0.15 11.69 20.08
C GLU A 42 0.48 12.22 18.79
N GLU A 43 1.63 12.89 18.88
CA GLU A 43 2.32 13.46 17.72
C GLU A 43 2.89 12.35 16.83
N GLU A 44 3.49 11.33 17.43
CA GLU A 44 3.99 10.16 16.73
C GLU A 44 2.84 9.36 16.10
N ILE A 45 1.71 9.19 16.79
CA ILE A 45 0.51 8.55 16.22
C ILE A 45 0.04 9.32 14.98
N ASP A 46 -0.11 10.64 15.06
CA ASP A 46 -0.57 11.42 13.91
C ASP A 46 0.45 11.40 12.75
N PHE A 47 1.74 11.44 13.06
CA PHE A 47 2.79 11.24 12.07
C PHE A 47 2.62 9.91 11.31
N GLN A 48 2.48 8.79 12.03
CA GLN A 48 2.30 7.48 11.43
C GLN A 48 1.01 7.38 10.60
N LEU A 49 -0.08 8.04 11.05
CA LEU A 49 -1.33 8.08 10.29
C LEU A 49 -1.20 8.88 9.00
N ARG A 50 -0.53 10.04 9.02
CA ARG A 50 -0.23 10.83 7.81
C ARG A 50 0.68 10.05 6.84
N LEU A 51 1.68 9.34 7.37
CA LEU A 51 2.52 8.49 6.55
C LEU A 51 1.71 7.35 5.91
N ALA A 52 0.77 6.75 6.64
CA ALA A 52 -0.13 5.74 6.10
C ALA A 52 -1.07 6.28 5.00
N ASP A 53 -1.57 7.52 5.15
CA ASP A 53 -2.33 8.22 4.10
C ASP A 53 -1.47 8.38 2.82
N THR A 54 -0.27 8.94 2.93
CA THR A 54 0.66 9.09 1.78
C THR A 54 1.01 7.75 1.12
N ASN A 55 1.19 6.71 1.93
CA ASN A 55 1.46 5.37 1.42
C ASN A 55 0.25 4.80 0.67
N LEU A 56 -0.98 5.08 1.11
CA LEU A 56 -2.18 4.65 0.41
C LEU A 56 -2.26 5.27 -0.98
N ASP A 57 -2.06 6.58 -1.10
CA ASP A 57 -2.02 7.28 -2.39
C ASP A 57 -0.95 6.70 -3.30
N THR A 58 0.24 6.45 -2.76
CA THR A 58 1.35 5.83 -3.50
C THR A 58 0.98 4.44 -4.03
N VAL A 59 0.36 3.60 -3.21
CA VAL A 59 -0.08 2.26 -3.61
C VAL A 59 -1.12 2.32 -4.71
N LEU A 60 -2.08 3.24 -4.62
CA LEU A 60 -3.13 3.41 -5.63
C LEU A 60 -2.56 3.88 -6.98
N VAL A 61 -1.71 4.91 -6.97
CA VAL A 61 -1.04 5.43 -8.18
C VAL A 61 -0.18 4.34 -8.83
N GLN A 62 0.60 3.61 -8.04
CA GLN A 62 1.42 2.52 -8.56
C GLN A 62 0.58 1.37 -9.11
N ALA A 63 -0.52 1.01 -8.45
CA ALA A 63 -1.39 -0.05 -8.92
C ALA A 63 -2.02 0.31 -10.27
N GLU A 64 -2.49 1.54 -10.45
CA GLU A 64 -3.01 2.06 -11.71
C GLU A 64 -1.93 2.05 -12.80
N HIS A 65 -0.77 2.66 -12.53
CA HIS A 65 0.32 2.76 -13.49
C HIS A 65 0.85 1.39 -13.93
N LEU A 66 1.13 0.51 -12.97
CA LEU A 66 1.63 -0.82 -13.28
C LEU A 66 0.55 -1.66 -13.98
N SER A 67 -0.72 -1.56 -13.59
CA SER A 67 -1.77 -2.30 -14.31
C SER A 67 -1.89 -1.85 -15.77
N ARG A 68 -1.70 -0.56 -16.06
CA ARG A 68 -1.62 -0.08 -17.45
C ARG A 68 -0.41 -0.67 -18.17
N LEU A 69 0.78 -0.57 -17.58
CA LEU A 69 2.02 -1.07 -18.19
C LEU A 69 1.95 -2.57 -18.49
N PHE A 70 1.43 -3.37 -17.57
CA PHE A 70 1.30 -4.82 -17.77
C PHE A 70 0.22 -5.19 -18.79
N ASN A 71 -0.74 -4.31 -19.08
CA ASN A 71 -1.75 -4.53 -20.12
C ASN A 71 -1.35 -3.90 -21.46
N ASP A 72 -0.21 -3.21 -21.53
CA ASP A 72 0.30 -2.61 -22.76
C ASP A 72 0.87 -3.72 -23.67
N PRO A 73 0.32 -3.90 -24.89
CA PRO A 73 0.82 -4.89 -25.84
C PRO A 73 2.30 -4.72 -26.19
N GLU A 74 2.81 -3.48 -26.21
CA GLU A 74 4.22 -3.24 -26.49
C GLU A 74 5.09 -3.80 -25.35
N TYR A 75 4.70 -3.58 -24.09
CA TYR A 75 5.42 -4.11 -22.93
C TYR A 75 5.49 -5.64 -22.93
N GLN A 76 4.42 -6.31 -23.37
CA GLN A 76 4.33 -7.77 -23.49
C GLN A 76 5.21 -8.35 -24.61
N ASN A 77 5.55 -7.56 -25.64
CA ASN A 77 6.39 -8.03 -26.75
C ASN A 77 7.90 -7.96 -26.43
N TYR A 78 8.30 -7.22 -25.39
CA TYR A 78 9.69 -7.01 -25.01
C TYR A 78 10.11 -7.74 -23.70
N ASN A 79 9.19 -8.40 -23.00
CA ASN A 79 9.44 -9.15 -21.75
C ASN A 79 8.81 -10.54 -21.81
#